data_AF-A0A1V0TUM0-F1
#
_entry.id   AF-A0A1V0TUM0-F1
#
_cell.length_a   1.000
_cell.length_b   1.000
_cell.length_c   1.000
_cell.angle_alpha   90.00
_cell.angle_beta   90.00
_cell.angle_gamma   90.00
#
_symmetry.space_group_name_H-M   'P 1'
#
loop_
_entity.id
_entity.type
_entity.pdbx_description
1 polymer ?
#
loop_
_entity_poly.entity_id
_entity_poly.type
_entity_poly.pdbx_seq_one_letter_code
_entity_poly.pdbx_strand_id
1 'polypeptide(L)'
;MAAHSASSNTSADPLAALASLPGVAEAVDSVRTGVDRIYGHRIMRRRSNEVSSEAALRGARGSAALAGADWELEEVRRRSDFGVAGEPRTVGAALRLTAEAGQLLSVWRQSPLRVLARLHLVAAGRDAADETVGRPRLGAEPVDEPVVELPLPGAEEVAGRLDGLSRLLLAGSEAPALVTAAVVHGELLALRPFGSYNGLVARAAERIVLIGSGLDPKAICPAEVGHAELGRAAYTAALEGYVSGTPDGVAAWIAHCGRAVDLGARESTAVCEALQRGAA
;
A
#
# COMPACT_ATOMS: atom_id res chain seq x y z
N MET A 1 -9.61 54.69 -1.23
CA MET A 1 -9.63 53.60 -0.24
C MET A 1 -9.44 52.29 -0.97
N ALA A 2 -8.42 51.54 -0.56
CA ALA A 2 -7.78 50.48 -1.31
C ALA A 2 -8.68 49.26 -1.59
N ALA A 3 -8.58 48.76 -2.82
CA ALA A 3 -9.04 47.43 -3.20
C ALA A 3 -8.28 46.40 -2.36
N HIS A 4 -9.02 45.57 -1.62
CA HIS A 4 -8.47 44.39 -0.98
C HIS A 4 -8.26 43.32 -2.05
N SER A 5 -7.02 43.23 -2.53
CA SER A 5 -6.53 42.12 -3.34
C SER A 5 -6.65 40.83 -2.54
N ALA A 6 -7.58 39.96 -2.95
CA ALA A 6 -7.64 38.58 -2.49
C ALA A 6 -6.33 37.89 -2.85
N SER A 7 -5.46 37.68 -1.86
CA SER A 7 -4.27 36.84 -2.00
C SER A 7 -4.68 35.41 -1.68
N SER A 8 -5.32 34.73 -2.63
CA SER A 8 -5.45 33.27 -2.57
C SER A 8 -4.08 32.66 -2.88
N ASN A 9 -3.25 32.47 -1.85
CA ASN A 9 -2.14 31.53 -1.94
C ASN A 9 -2.74 30.13 -2.08
N THR A 10 -2.98 29.70 -3.31
CA THR A 10 -3.13 28.29 -3.66
C THR A 10 -1.84 27.62 -3.19
N SER A 11 -1.88 26.95 -2.04
CA SER A 11 -0.72 26.22 -1.51
C SER A 11 -0.25 25.27 -2.59
N ALA A 12 1.00 25.42 -3.03
CA ALA A 12 1.61 24.52 -4.01
C ALA A 12 1.37 23.07 -3.56
N ASP A 13 0.88 22.22 -4.47
CA ASP A 13 0.64 20.81 -4.19
C ASP A 13 1.95 20.15 -3.71
N PRO A 14 2.04 19.76 -2.42
CA PRO A 14 3.29 19.28 -1.85
C PRO A 14 3.68 17.91 -2.41
N LEU A 15 2.72 17.09 -2.85
CA LEU A 15 3.02 15.80 -3.47
C LEU A 15 3.58 16.01 -4.88
N ALA A 16 3.07 16.99 -5.63
CA ALA A 16 3.60 17.30 -6.96
C ALA A 16 5.06 17.73 -6.91
N ALA A 17 5.49 18.43 -5.85
CA ALA A 17 6.89 18.78 -5.65
C ALA A 17 7.81 17.55 -5.55
N LEU A 18 7.35 16.45 -4.97
CA LEU A 18 8.12 15.20 -4.86
C LEU A 18 8.41 14.56 -6.21
N ALA A 19 7.57 14.81 -7.23
CA ALA A 19 7.81 14.32 -8.58
C ALA A 19 9.05 14.92 -9.25
N SER A 20 9.56 16.05 -8.73
CA SER A 20 10.77 16.71 -9.21
C SER A 20 12.06 16.23 -8.52
N LEU A 21 11.95 15.31 -7.55
CA LEU A 21 13.13 14.75 -6.91
C LEU A 21 13.92 13.87 -7.89
N PRO A 22 15.28 13.84 -7.78
CA PRO A 22 16.10 13.03 -8.67
C PRO A 22 15.68 11.55 -8.69
N GLY A 23 15.53 10.98 -9.88
CA GLY A 23 15.16 9.56 -10.07
C GLY A 23 13.67 9.24 -9.96
N VAL A 24 12.83 10.16 -9.49
CA VAL A 24 11.39 9.92 -9.31
C VAL A 24 10.67 9.87 -10.65
N ALA A 25 11.01 10.76 -11.59
CA ALA A 25 10.41 10.76 -12.92
C ALA A 25 10.69 9.44 -13.66
N GLU A 26 11.93 8.95 -13.59
CA GLU A 26 12.34 7.68 -14.18
C GLU A 26 11.61 6.49 -13.54
N ALA A 27 11.42 6.51 -12.22
CA ALA A 27 10.66 5.47 -11.52
C ALA A 27 9.18 5.47 -11.95
N VAL A 28 8.56 6.66 -12.09
CA VAL A 28 7.19 6.81 -12.56
C VAL A 28 7.04 6.28 -13.99
N ASP A 29 7.96 6.63 -14.88
CA ASP A 29 7.91 6.20 -16.28
C ASP A 29 8.18 4.70 -16.44
N SER A 30 9.08 4.13 -15.64
CA SER A 30 9.31 2.67 -15.57
C SER A 30 8.03 1.94 -15.20
N VAL A 31 7.36 2.37 -14.12
CA VAL A 31 6.11 1.78 -13.65
C VAL A 31 5.01 1.86 -14.70
N ARG A 32 4.80 3.03 -15.33
CA ARG A 32 3.81 3.18 -16.41
C ARG A 32 4.08 2.21 -17.55
N THR A 33 5.35 2.12 -17.98
CA THR A 33 5.76 1.21 -19.05
C THR A 33 5.52 -0.26 -18.69
N GLY A 34 5.86 -0.65 -17.46
CA GLY A 34 5.67 -2.01 -16.95
C GLY A 34 4.19 -2.41 -16.89
N VAL A 35 3.35 -1.51 -16.37
CA VAL A 35 1.90 -1.71 -16.27
C VAL A 35 1.26 -1.79 -17.67
N ASP A 36 1.57 -0.84 -18.56
CA ASP A 36 1.04 -0.81 -19.94
C ASP A 36 1.38 -2.09 -20.71
N ARG A 37 2.58 -2.62 -20.52
CA ARG A 37 3.02 -3.88 -21.15
C ARG A 37 2.11 -5.04 -20.78
N ILE A 38 1.66 -5.13 -19.53
CA ILE A 38 0.78 -6.22 -19.07
C ILE A 38 -0.61 -6.02 -19.64
N TYR A 39 -1.15 -4.80 -19.58
CA TYR A 39 -2.44 -4.48 -20.20
C TYR A 39 -2.47 -4.79 -21.70
N GLY A 40 -1.32 -4.63 -22.38
CA GLY A 40 -1.12 -5.04 -23.77
C GLY A 40 -1.07 -6.56 -24.02
N HIS A 41 -0.86 -7.37 -22.99
CA HIS A 41 -0.73 -8.82 -23.11
C HIS A 41 -2.03 -9.48 -23.59
N ARG A 42 -1.94 -10.43 -24.54
CA ARG A 42 -3.11 -11.03 -25.20
C ARG A 42 -4.11 -11.68 -24.22
N ILE A 43 -3.61 -12.23 -23.12
CA ILE A 43 -4.41 -12.90 -22.08
C ILE A 43 -5.31 -11.90 -21.35
N MET A 44 -4.87 -10.66 -21.18
CA MET A 44 -5.65 -9.61 -20.51
C MET A 44 -6.95 -9.25 -21.24
N ARG A 45 -7.09 -9.61 -22.52
CA ARG A 45 -8.34 -9.40 -23.29
C ARG A 45 -9.39 -10.48 -23.03
N ARG A 46 -8.99 -11.66 -22.56
CA ARG A 46 -9.87 -12.86 -22.46
C ARG A 46 -10.01 -13.39 -21.04
N ARG A 47 -8.94 -13.31 -20.25
CA ARG A 47 -8.82 -13.95 -18.93
C ARG A 47 -8.34 -12.97 -17.86
N SER A 48 -8.66 -11.67 -17.98
CA SER A 48 -8.17 -10.68 -17.00
C SER A 48 -8.65 -10.95 -15.59
N ASN A 49 -9.84 -11.53 -15.41
CA ASN A 49 -10.35 -11.85 -14.08
C ASN A 49 -9.51 -12.93 -13.40
N GLU A 50 -9.02 -13.91 -14.16
CA GLU A 50 -8.14 -14.96 -13.64
C GLU A 50 -6.78 -14.38 -13.25
N VAL A 51 -6.23 -13.47 -14.08
CA VAL A 51 -4.99 -12.75 -13.74
C VAL A 51 -5.18 -11.89 -12.48
N SER A 52 -6.29 -11.15 -12.36
CA SER A 52 -6.59 -10.36 -11.17
C SER A 52 -6.73 -11.22 -9.91
N SER A 53 -7.38 -12.39 -9.99
CA SER A 53 -7.48 -13.33 -8.87
C SER A 53 -6.12 -13.87 -8.43
N GLU A 54 -5.28 -14.26 -9.40
CA GLU A 54 -3.93 -14.76 -9.15
C GLU A 54 -3.01 -13.66 -8.57
N ALA A 55 -3.15 -12.42 -9.04
CA ALA A 55 -2.45 -11.25 -8.53
C ALA A 55 -2.89 -10.90 -7.10
N ALA A 56 -4.20 -10.98 -6.81
CA ALA A 56 -4.73 -10.77 -5.46
C ALA A 56 -4.19 -11.81 -4.47
N LEU A 57 -4.21 -13.10 -4.83
CA LEU A 57 -3.69 -14.15 -3.96
C LEU A 57 -2.19 -13.99 -3.67
N ARG A 58 -1.39 -13.66 -4.70
CA ARG A 58 0.05 -13.41 -4.55
C ARG A 58 0.35 -12.13 -3.79
N GLY A 59 -0.42 -11.06 -4.00
CA GLY A 59 -0.31 -9.83 -3.22
C GLY A 59 -0.57 -10.08 -1.73
N ALA A 60 -1.62 -10.84 -1.40
CA ALA A 60 -1.89 -11.23 -0.02
C ALA A 60 -0.73 -12.05 0.58
N ARG A 61 -0.20 -13.03 -0.16
CA ARG A 61 0.99 -13.82 0.25
C ARG A 61 2.20 -12.90 0.50
N GLY A 62 2.56 -12.05 -0.45
CA GLY A 62 3.70 -11.13 -0.31
C GLY A 62 3.55 -10.18 0.87
N SER A 63 2.32 -9.68 1.08
CA SER A 63 2.00 -8.84 2.24
C SER A 63 2.14 -9.59 3.57
N ALA A 64 1.74 -10.86 3.62
CA ALA A 64 1.90 -11.71 4.80
C ALA A 64 3.38 -12.07 5.07
N ALA A 65 4.16 -12.36 4.02
CA ALA A 65 5.61 -12.61 4.13
C ALA A 65 6.34 -11.41 4.75
N LEU A 66 6.01 -10.19 4.30
CA LEU A 66 6.50 -8.95 4.88
C LEU A 66 6.04 -8.73 6.33
N ALA A 67 4.96 -9.36 6.78
CA ALA A 67 4.51 -9.36 8.18
C ALA A 67 5.02 -10.57 8.98
N GLY A 68 5.95 -11.36 8.42
CA GLY A 68 6.61 -12.48 9.11
C GLY A 68 6.00 -13.86 8.87
N ALA A 69 5.00 -13.98 7.98
CA ALA A 69 4.38 -15.26 7.61
C ALA A 69 4.67 -15.59 6.13
N ASP A 70 5.86 -16.15 5.87
CA ASP A 70 6.35 -16.44 4.52
C ASP A 70 6.00 -17.88 4.09
N TRP A 71 4.74 -18.07 3.69
CA TRP A 71 4.24 -19.36 3.20
C TRP A 71 4.45 -19.50 1.70
N GLU A 72 4.67 -20.73 1.25
CA GLU A 72 4.57 -21.05 -0.18
C GLU A 72 3.16 -20.82 -0.72
N LEU A 73 3.03 -20.40 -1.98
CA LEU A 73 1.73 -20.08 -2.59
C LEU A 73 0.76 -21.27 -2.53
N GLU A 74 1.26 -22.48 -2.75
CA GLU A 74 0.46 -23.71 -2.67
C GLU A 74 -0.03 -24.00 -1.25
N GLU A 75 0.71 -23.59 -0.22
CA GLU A 75 0.28 -23.75 1.16
C GLU A 75 -0.88 -22.80 1.49
N VAL A 76 -0.81 -21.55 1.00
CA VAL A 76 -1.92 -20.58 1.11
C VAL A 76 -3.18 -21.12 0.41
N ARG A 77 -3.04 -21.86 -0.70
CA ARG A 77 -4.19 -22.44 -1.43
C ARG A 77 -4.85 -23.61 -0.69
N ARG A 78 -4.07 -24.45 -0.03
CA ARG A 78 -4.56 -25.68 0.62
C ARG A 78 -5.18 -25.45 1.99
N ARG A 79 -4.70 -24.42 2.72
CA ARG A 79 -5.12 -24.17 4.10
C ARG A 79 -6.42 -23.40 4.19
N SER A 80 -7.09 -23.54 5.34
CA SER A 80 -8.35 -22.89 5.66
C SER A 80 -8.41 -22.36 7.09
N ASP A 81 -7.36 -22.57 7.88
CA ASP A 81 -7.26 -22.25 9.30
C ASP A 81 -6.73 -20.83 9.56
N PHE A 82 -7.08 -19.88 8.68
CA PHE A 82 -6.63 -18.47 8.68
C PHE A 82 -7.12 -17.60 9.86
N GLY A 83 -7.72 -18.22 10.88
CA GLY A 83 -8.10 -17.59 12.14
C GLY A 83 -7.31 -18.11 13.34
N VAL A 84 -6.43 -19.11 13.14
CA VAL A 84 -5.59 -19.68 14.20
C VAL A 84 -4.41 -18.73 14.47
N ALA A 85 -4.00 -18.63 15.74
CA ALA A 85 -2.89 -17.77 16.17
C ALA A 85 -1.57 -18.08 15.46
N GLY A 86 -0.66 -17.10 15.43
CA GLY A 86 0.60 -17.16 14.70
C GLY A 86 0.44 -16.79 13.22
N GLU A 87 1.30 -17.36 12.37
CA GLU A 87 1.32 -17.09 10.93
C GLU A 87 -0.02 -17.24 10.20
N PRO A 88 -0.90 -18.24 10.50
CA PRO A 88 -2.19 -18.37 9.82
C PRO A 88 -3.07 -17.14 9.96
N ARG A 89 -3.05 -16.48 11.13
CA ARG A 89 -3.80 -15.24 11.39
C ARG A 89 -3.29 -14.09 10.51
N THR A 90 -1.97 -13.97 10.37
CA THR A 90 -1.31 -12.96 9.52
C THR A 90 -1.65 -13.15 8.05
N VAL A 91 -1.56 -14.39 7.55
CA VAL A 91 -1.98 -14.74 6.18
C VAL A 91 -3.47 -14.44 5.98
N GLY A 92 -4.31 -14.81 6.95
CA GLY A 92 -5.73 -14.51 6.94
C GLY A 92 -6.05 -13.02 6.89
N ALA A 93 -5.33 -12.20 7.66
CA ALA A 93 -5.49 -10.75 7.66
C ALA A 93 -5.14 -10.17 6.30
N ALA A 94 -4.02 -10.60 5.69
CA ALA A 94 -3.61 -10.18 4.37
C ALA A 94 -4.67 -10.55 3.29
N LEU A 95 -5.18 -11.79 3.31
CA LEU A 95 -6.23 -12.25 2.40
C LEU A 95 -7.50 -11.39 2.51
N ARG A 96 -7.97 -11.13 3.74
CA ARG A 96 -9.16 -10.31 3.98
C ARG A 96 -8.96 -8.86 3.52
N LEU A 97 -7.81 -8.27 3.80
CA LEU A 97 -7.46 -6.90 3.36
C LEU A 97 -7.43 -6.79 1.83
N THR A 98 -6.78 -7.74 1.14
CA THR A 98 -6.73 -7.73 -0.33
C THR A 98 -8.11 -7.89 -0.95
N ALA A 99 -8.97 -8.73 -0.36
CA ALA A 99 -10.36 -8.90 -0.82
C ALA A 99 -11.21 -7.64 -0.60
N GLU A 100 -10.99 -6.90 0.49
CA GLU A 100 -11.74 -5.69 0.82
C GLU A 100 -11.31 -4.47 -0.01
N ALA A 101 -10.03 -4.36 -0.37
CA ALA A 101 -9.42 -3.17 -0.99
C ALA A 101 -10.22 -2.62 -2.20
N GLY A 102 -10.66 -3.49 -3.11
CA GLY A 102 -11.42 -3.10 -4.31
C GLY A 102 -12.80 -2.48 -4.01
N GLN A 103 -13.38 -2.76 -2.84
CA GLN A 103 -14.68 -2.22 -2.43
C GLN A 103 -14.58 -0.83 -1.81
N LEU A 104 -13.37 -0.40 -1.42
CA LEU A 104 -13.14 0.83 -0.66
C LEU A 104 -12.70 2.01 -1.53
N LEU A 105 -12.54 1.83 -2.84
CA LEU A 105 -12.01 2.86 -3.76
C LEU A 105 -12.85 4.14 -3.79
N SER A 106 -14.18 4.01 -3.80
CA SER A 106 -15.09 5.17 -3.80
C SER A 106 -15.08 5.89 -2.45
N VAL A 107 -15.03 5.14 -1.36
CA VAL A 107 -15.00 5.67 0.01
C VAL A 107 -13.66 6.34 0.30
N TRP A 108 -12.54 5.82 -0.22
CA TRP A 108 -11.21 6.39 -0.05
C TRP A 108 -11.16 7.86 -0.49
N ARG A 109 -11.77 8.18 -1.65
CA ARG A 109 -11.82 9.55 -2.19
C ARG A 109 -12.66 10.52 -1.34
N GLN A 110 -13.48 10.01 -0.43
CA GLN A 110 -14.40 10.80 0.40
C GLN A 110 -13.97 10.84 1.87
N SER A 111 -13.39 9.74 2.36
CA SER A 111 -13.03 9.56 3.77
C SER A 111 -11.91 8.53 3.93
N PRO A 112 -10.64 8.93 3.69
CA PRO A 112 -9.48 8.05 3.88
C PRO A 112 -9.42 7.44 5.27
N LEU A 113 -9.65 8.23 6.33
CA LEU A 113 -9.61 7.73 7.72
C LEU A 113 -10.65 6.64 7.99
N ARG A 114 -11.85 6.74 7.41
CA ARG A 114 -12.88 5.69 7.53
C ARG A 114 -12.45 4.41 6.82
N VAL A 115 -11.76 4.52 5.69
CA VAL A 115 -11.19 3.35 5.00
C VAL A 115 -10.11 2.71 5.85
N LEU A 116 -9.19 3.48 6.45
CA LEU A 116 -8.15 2.94 7.32
C LEU A 116 -8.72 2.22 8.54
N ALA A 117 -9.74 2.80 9.18
CA ALA A 117 -10.49 2.16 10.26
C ALA A 117 -11.11 0.82 9.82
N ARG A 118 -11.73 0.80 8.63
CA ARG A 118 -12.32 -0.42 8.05
C ARG A 118 -11.27 -1.48 7.72
N LEU A 119 -10.13 -1.08 7.16
CA LEU A 119 -9.02 -2.00 6.88
C LEU A 119 -8.51 -2.63 8.17
N HIS A 120 -8.26 -1.84 9.21
CA HIS A 120 -7.82 -2.38 10.51
C HIS A 120 -8.85 -3.35 11.11
N LEU A 121 -10.14 -3.01 11.06
CA LEU A 121 -11.23 -3.90 11.50
C LEU A 121 -11.21 -5.25 10.75
N VAL A 122 -11.05 -5.21 9.43
CA VAL A 122 -11.03 -6.41 8.57
C VAL A 122 -9.75 -7.24 8.80
N ALA A 123 -8.61 -6.59 9.05
CA ALA A 123 -7.37 -7.25 9.41
C ALA A 123 -7.52 -8.03 10.72
N ALA A 124 -8.00 -7.36 11.79
CA ALA A 124 -8.24 -7.95 13.10
C ALA A 124 -9.25 -9.12 13.05
N GLY A 125 -10.24 -9.05 12.15
CA GLY A 125 -11.18 -10.14 11.92
C GLY A 125 -11.97 -10.51 13.17
N ARG A 126 -11.83 -11.76 13.65
CA ARG A 126 -12.56 -12.24 14.84
C ARG A 126 -12.07 -11.63 16.17
N ASP A 127 -10.91 -10.97 16.18
CA ASP A 127 -10.40 -10.26 17.35
C ASP A 127 -10.95 -8.82 17.47
N ALA A 128 -11.86 -8.42 16.59
CA ALA A 128 -12.47 -7.09 16.56
C ALA A 128 -13.27 -6.69 17.82
N ALA A 129 -13.39 -7.58 18.82
CA ALA A 129 -14.01 -7.27 20.10
C ALA A 129 -13.13 -6.37 21.00
N ASP A 130 -11.87 -6.15 20.63
CA ASP A 130 -10.98 -5.19 21.28
C ASP A 130 -11.41 -3.75 20.94
N GLU A 131 -11.61 -2.93 21.98
CA GLU A 131 -12.03 -1.51 21.89
C GLU A 131 -11.01 -0.62 21.18
N THR A 132 -9.79 -1.11 20.93
CA THR A 132 -8.75 -0.44 20.15
C THR A 132 -8.89 -0.64 18.64
N VAL A 133 -9.68 -1.62 18.20
CA VAL A 133 -9.83 -1.97 16.78
C VAL A 133 -10.61 -0.90 16.02
N GLY A 134 -10.12 -0.57 14.82
CA GLY A 134 -10.75 0.43 13.94
C GLY A 134 -10.56 1.89 14.35
N ARG A 135 -9.71 2.20 15.35
CA ARG A 135 -9.34 3.57 15.71
C ARG A 135 -7.82 3.74 15.86
N PRO A 136 -7.27 4.93 15.65
CA PRO A 136 -5.89 5.21 16.02
C PRO A 136 -5.65 5.01 17.52
N ARG A 137 -4.40 4.66 17.85
CA ARG A 137 -3.91 4.45 19.22
C ARG A 137 -3.93 5.75 20.02
N LEU A 138 -4.19 5.62 21.32
CA LEU A 138 -4.27 6.70 22.30
C LEU A 138 -3.16 6.57 23.33
N GLY A 139 -2.67 7.72 23.83
CA GLY A 139 -1.64 7.76 24.87
C GLY A 139 -0.41 6.91 24.53
N ALA A 140 -0.11 5.94 25.41
CA ALA A 140 0.99 5.00 25.27
C ALA A 140 0.51 3.56 24.99
N GLU A 141 -0.65 3.38 24.36
CA GLU A 141 -1.12 2.07 23.91
C GLU A 141 -0.01 1.37 23.08
N PRO A 142 0.31 0.10 23.39
CA PRO A 142 1.41 -0.61 22.74
C PRO A 142 1.10 -0.93 21.27
N VAL A 143 2.15 -1.15 20.49
CA VAL A 143 2.05 -1.56 19.09
C VAL A 143 2.80 -2.86 18.89
N ASP A 144 2.10 -3.88 18.39
CA ASP A 144 2.65 -5.13 17.89
C ASP A 144 2.92 -5.01 16.39
N GLU A 145 4.14 -4.58 16.05
CA GLU A 145 4.64 -4.48 14.68
C GLU A 145 6.14 -4.86 14.67
N PRO A 146 6.47 -6.14 14.86
CA PRO A 146 7.84 -6.60 15.15
C PRO A 146 8.81 -6.42 13.98
N VAL A 147 8.30 -6.09 12.79
CA VAL A 147 9.09 -5.92 11.57
C VAL A 147 9.66 -4.50 11.44
N VAL A 148 9.07 -3.52 12.13
CA VAL A 148 9.44 -2.11 12.00
C VAL A 148 10.12 -1.63 13.28
N GLU A 149 11.45 -1.52 13.24
CA GLU A 149 12.28 -1.17 14.40
C GLU A 149 12.44 0.35 14.62
N LEU A 150 11.69 1.17 13.89
CA LEU A 150 11.72 2.64 14.01
C LEU A 150 11.10 3.12 15.33
N PRO A 151 11.56 4.26 15.89
CA PRO A 151 10.93 4.88 17.05
C PRO A 151 9.43 5.11 16.83
N LEU A 152 8.61 4.79 17.83
CA LEU A 152 7.16 4.93 17.75
C LEU A 152 6.75 6.39 18.04
N PRO A 153 6.06 7.10 17.12
CA PRO A 153 5.59 8.46 17.37
C PRO A 153 4.60 8.55 18.54
N GLY A 154 4.45 9.73 19.15
CA GLY A 154 3.40 9.94 20.16
C GLY A 154 2.00 9.92 19.55
N ALA A 155 0.96 9.63 20.35
CA ALA A 155 -0.42 9.59 19.86
C ALA A 155 -0.92 10.92 19.27
N GLU A 156 -0.48 12.05 19.82
CA GLU A 156 -0.81 13.39 19.28
C GLU A 156 -0.17 13.62 17.90
N GLU A 157 1.08 13.19 17.70
CA GLU A 157 1.74 13.26 16.41
C GLU A 157 1.03 12.39 15.37
N VAL A 158 0.64 11.16 15.76
CA VAL A 158 -0.16 10.27 14.90
C VAL A 158 -1.45 10.94 14.47
N ALA A 159 -2.21 11.51 15.41
CA ALA A 159 -3.47 12.18 15.10
C ALA A 159 -3.25 13.35 14.14
N GLY A 160 -2.27 14.21 14.40
CA GLY A 160 -1.96 15.36 13.55
C GLY A 160 -1.53 14.99 12.14
N ARG A 161 -0.65 13.99 11.99
CA ARG A 161 -0.14 13.54 10.69
C ARG A 161 -1.18 12.75 9.89
N LEU A 162 -2.01 11.92 10.53
CA LEU A 162 -3.14 11.26 9.87
C LEU A 162 -4.16 12.26 9.33
N ASP A 163 -4.49 13.29 10.12
CA ASP A 163 -5.40 14.35 9.69
C ASP A 163 -4.79 15.17 8.54
N GLY A 164 -3.50 15.51 8.64
CA GLY A 164 -2.73 16.13 7.55
C GLY A 164 -2.76 15.31 6.25
N LEU A 165 -2.46 14.01 6.33
CA LEU A 165 -2.53 13.09 5.20
C LEU A 165 -3.95 13.01 4.62
N SER A 166 -4.98 12.91 5.47
CA SER A 166 -6.37 12.86 5.02
C SER A 166 -6.76 14.12 4.27
N ARG A 167 -6.40 15.31 4.78
CA ARG A 167 -6.68 16.59 4.10
C ARG A 167 -5.95 16.68 2.77
N LEU A 168 -4.70 16.24 2.70
CA LEU A 168 -3.91 16.21 1.48
C LEU A 168 -4.57 15.33 0.41
N LEU A 169 -5.01 14.12 0.79
CA LEU A 169 -5.71 13.21 -0.13
C LEU A 169 -7.07 13.75 -0.59
N LEU A 170 -7.80 14.45 0.28
CA LEU A 170 -9.11 15.04 -0.04
C LEU A 170 -9.01 16.31 -0.89
N ALA A 171 -7.94 17.09 -0.73
CA ALA A 171 -7.68 18.26 -1.56
C ALA A 171 -7.40 17.89 -3.03
N GLY A 172 -6.95 16.65 -3.27
CA GLY A 172 -6.48 16.20 -4.57
C GLY A 172 -5.04 16.64 -4.83
N SER A 173 -4.43 16.00 -5.82
CA SER A 173 -3.04 16.26 -6.20
C SER A 173 -2.84 15.94 -7.68
N GLU A 174 -1.96 16.72 -8.32
CA GLU A 174 -1.47 16.49 -9.69
C GLU A 174 -0.23 15.57 -9.70
N ALA A 175 0.21 15.09 -8.53
CA ALA A 175 1.33 14.17 -8.43
C ALA A 175 1.04 12.84 -9.16
N PRO A 176 2.09 12.20 -9.74
CA PRO A 176 1.93 10.86 -10.28
C PRO A 176 1.40 9.88 -9.23
N ALA A 177 0.52 8.97 -9.66
CA ALA A 177 -0.11 7.96 -8.80
C ALA A 177 0.89 7.20 -7.90
N LEU A 178 2.07 6.86 -8.43
CA LEU A 178 3.14 6.19 -7.69
C LEU A 178 3.63 7.03 -6.50
N VAL A 179 3.78 8.34 -6.66
CA VAL A 179 4.22 9.25 -5.60
C VAL A 179 3.21 9.28 -4.47
N THR A 180 1.93 9.48 -4.81
CA THR A 180 0.85 9.49 -3.81
C THR A 180 0.72 8.15 -3.09
N ALA A 181 0.84 7.03 -3.82
CA ALA A 181 0.80 5.69 -3.23
C ALA A 181 1.98 5.46 -2.26
N ALA A 182 3.20 5.85 -2.67
CA ALA A 182 4.39 5.75 -1.84
C ALA A 182 4.28 6.60 -0.57
N VAL A 183 3.77 7.83 -0.65
CA VAL A 183 3.58 8.69 0.54
C VAL A 183 2.54 8.11 1.49
N VAL A 184 1.40 7.62 0.97
CA VAL A 184 0.38 6.95 1.80
C VAL A 184 0.97 5.74 2.51
N HIS A 185 1.73 4.90 1.80
CA HIS A 185 2.39 3.74 2.37
C HIS A 185 3.39 4.15 3.46
N GLY A 186 4.31 5.05 3.13
CA GLY A 186 5.38 5.50 4.02
C GLY A 186 4.84 6.16 5.29
N GLU A 187 3.86 7.07 5.17
CA GLU A 187 3.23 7.72 6.33
C GLU A 187 2.56 6.70 7.24
N LEU A 188 1.72 5.81 6.71
CA LEU A 188 1.00 4.85 7.55
C LEU A 188 1.94 3.90 8.29
N LEU A 189 3.02 3.47 7.62
CA LEU A 189 4.00 2.59 8.21
C LEU A 189 4.93 3.30 9.20
N ALA A 190 5.25 4.57 8.98
CA ALA A 190 5.98 5.38 9.95
C ALA A 190 5.17 5.64 11.22
N LEU A 191 3.89 6.02 11.05
CA LEU A 191 2.99 6.37 12.15
C LEU A 191 2.59 5.18 13.01
N ARG A 192 2.41 4.00 12.39
CA ARG A 192 1.81 2.80 13.01
C ARG A 192 0.58 3.19 13.84
N PRO A 193 -0.49 3.67 13.19
CA PRO A 193 -1.62 4.26 13.90
C PRO A 193 -2.42 3.27 14.73
N PHE A 194 -2.34 1.97 14.47
CA PHE A 194 -3.11 0.94 15.15
C PHE A 194 -2.25 0.10 16.10
N GLY A 195 -2.87 -0.59 17.05
CA GLY A 195 -2.17 -1.50 17.96
C GLY A 195 -1.52 -2.70 17.27
N SER A 196 -1.96 -3.08 16.07
CA SER A 196 -1.38 -4.17 15.28
C SER A 196 -1.71 -4.02 13.78
N TYR A 197 -1.10 -4.86 12.93
CA TYR A 197 -1.38 -4.99 11.49
C TYR A 197 -1.10 -3.73 10.64
N ASN A 198 -0.31 -2.77 11.12
CA ASN A 198 -0.06 -1.51 10.42
C ASN A 198 0.63 -1.74 9.08
N GLY A 199 1.60 -2.65 9.01
CA GLY A 199 2.27 -3.01 7.76
C GLY A 199 1.30 -3.55 6.70
N LEU A 200 0.36 -4.41 7.11
CA LEU A 200 -0.64 -4.95 6.20
C LEU A 200 -1.62 -3.86 5.74
N VAL A 201 -2.06 -2.99 6.65
CA VAL A 201 -2.97 -1.87 6.33
C VAL A 201 -2.29 -0.87 5.40
N ALA A 202 -1.02 -0.54 5.62
CA ALA A 202 -0.27 0.40 4.78
C ALA A 202 -0.14 -0.10 3.33
N ARG A 203 0.19 -1.39 3.13
CA ARG A 203 0.23 -2.02 1.80
C ARG A 203 -1.15 -2.09 1.14
N ALA A 204 -2.20 -2.38 1.91
CA ALA A 204 -3.57 -2.35 1.39
C ALA A 204 -4.00 -0.93 0.97
N ALA A 205 -3.58 0.10 1.71
CA ALA A 205 -3.84 1.50 1.36
C ALA A 205 -3.07 1.93 0.10
N GLU A 206 -1.79 1.53 -0.03
CA GLU A 206 -1.02 1.70 -1.27
C GLU A 206 -1.76 1.11 -2.48
N ARG A 207 -2.19 -0.14 -2.36
CA ARG A 207 -2.98 -0.84 -3.38
C ARG A 207 -4.26 -0.06 -3.75
N ILE A 208 -4.99 0.47 -2.77
CA ILE A 208 -6.19 1.30 -3.01
C ILE A 208 -5.84 2.55 -3.82
N VAL A 209 -4.73 3.22 -3.52
CA VAL A 209 -4.29 4.41 -4.28
C VAL A 209 -3.90 4.05 -5.70
N LEU A 210 -3.13 2.97 -5.90
CA LEU A 210 -2.72 2.51 -7.24
C LEU A 210 -3.93 2.15 -8.12
N ILE A 211 -4.95 1.48 -7.55
CA ILE A 211 -6.18 1.14 -8.29
C ILE A 211 -7.04 2.39 -8.51
N GLY A 212 -7.29 3.17 -7.46
CA GLY A 212 -8.20 4.31 -7.47
C GLY A 212 -7.74 5.49 -8.31
N SER A 213 -6.43 5.63 -8.51
CA SER A 213 -5.82 6.60 -9.43
C SER A 213 -5.86 6.19 -10.90
N GLY A 214 -6.23 4.94 -11.19
CA GLY A 214 -6.26 4.38 -12.54
C GLY A 214 -4.89 3.95 -13.06
N LEU A 215 -3.84 3.93 -12.24
CA LEU A 215 -2.56 3.34 -12.62
C LEU A 215 -2.68 1.83 -12.81
N ASP A 216 -3.32 1.12 -11.86
CA ASP A 216 -3.57 -0.32 -11.94
C ASP A 216 -5.06 -0.65 -11.70
N PRO A 217 -5.98 -0.28 -12.61
CA PRO A 217 -7.42 -0.35 -12.39
C PRO A 217 -7.97 -1.79 -12.26
N LYS A 218 -7.20 -2.81 -12.66
CA LYS A 218 -7.57 -4.23 -12.50
C LYS A 218 -6.83 -4.91 -11.34
N ALA A 219 -6.03 -4.15 -10.59
CA ALA A 219 -5.27 -4.62 -9.44
C ALA A 219 -4.34 -5.80 -9.77
N ILE A 220 -3.72 -5.75 -10.95
CA ILE A 220 -2.87 -6.80 -11.53
C ILE A 220 -1.37 -6.57 -11.31
N CYS A 221 -0.97 -5.50 -10.63
CA CYS A 221 0.43 -5.23 -10.31
C CYS A 221 0.59 -5.28 -8.77
N PRO A 222 0.60 -6.47 -8.14
CA PRO A 222 0.67 -6.60 -6.69
C PRO A 222 2.04 -6.14 -6.18
N ALA A 223 2.15 -4.86 -5.81
CA ALA A 223 3.37 -4.26 -5.26
C ALA A 223 3.87 -5.03 -4.03
N GLU A 224 2.97 -5.67 -3.28
CA GLU A 224 3.32 -6.48 -2.12
C GLU A 224 4.22 -7.67 -2.48
N VAL A 225 4.08 -8.24 -3.68
CA VAL A 225 5.00 -9.27 -4.19
C VAL A 225 6.38 -8.67 -4.42
N GLY A 226 6.45 -7.51 -5.07
CA GLY A 226 7.72 -6.85 -5.35
C GLY A 226 8.43 -6.38 -4.09
N HIS A 227 7.72 -5.85 -3.10
CA HIS A 227 8.29 -5.52 -1.79
C HIS A 227 8.86 -6.77 -1.10
N ALA A 228 8.16 -7.91 -1.17
CA ALA A 228 8.66 -9.17 -0.62
C ALA A 228 9.89 -9.69 -1.38
N GLU A 229 9.90 -9.62 -2.73
CA GLU A 229 11.02 -10.04 -3.58
C GLU A 229 12.27 -9.17 -3.37
N LEU A 230 12.11 -7.85 -3.21
CA LEU A 230 13.21 -6.94 -2.86
C LEU A 230 13.81 -7.24 -1.48
N GLY A 231 13.05 -7.92 -0.61
CA GLY A 231 13.50 -8.38 0.69
C GLY A 231 13.27 -7.37 1.81
N ARG A 232 13.03 -7.91 3.02
CA ARG A 232 12.71 -7.15 4.23
C ARG A 232 13.74 -6.06 4.54
N ALA A 233 15.04 -6.38 4.45
CA ALA A 233 16.11 -5.44 4.77
C ALA A 233 16.12 -4.21 3.83
N ALA A 234 15.88 -4.42 2.53
CA ALA A 234 15.81 -3.30 1.58
C ALA A 234 14.55 -2.46 1.77
N TYR A 235 13.44 -3.10 2.16
CA TYR A 235 12.18 -2.42 2.47
C TYR A 235 12.28 -1.57 3.75
N THR A 236 12.87 -2.10 4.83
CA THR A 236 13.06 -1.33 6.07
C THR A 236 14.08 -0.21 5.90
N ALA A 237 15.19 -0.44 5.18
CA ALA A 237 16.17 0.61 4.89
C ALA A 237 15.58 1.74 4.04
N ALA A 238 14.72 1.42 3.07
CA ALA A 238 14.02 2.43 2.29
C ALA A 238 13.02 3.23 3.15
N LEU A 239 12.32 2.58 4.08
CA LEU A 239 11.44 3.24 5.03
C LEU A 239 12.21 4.15 6.01
N GLU A 240 13.37 3.74 6.50
CA GLU A 240 14.26 4.60 7.29
C GLU A 240 14.66 5.86 6.51
N GLY A 241 14.98 5.70 5.22
CA GLY A 241 15.20 6.80 4.30
C GLY A 241 13.98 7.75 4.23
N TYR A 242 12.78 7.20 4.06
CA TYR A 242 11.55 7.99 4.07
C TYR A 242 11.37 8.78 5.37
N VAL A 243 11.55 8.12 6.53
CA VAL A 243 11.35 8.73 7.86
C VAL A 243 12.38 9.80 8.19
N SER A 244 13.57 9.77 7.56
CA SER A 244 14.54 10.86 7.69
C SER A 244 14.01 12.21 7.19
N GLY A 245 13.00 12.21 6.31
CA GLY A 245 12.43 13.41 5.68
C GLY A 245 13.38 14.11 4.69
N THR A 246 14.55 13.55 4.44
CA THR A 246 15.51 14.12 3.48
C THR A 246 15.03 13.91 2.05
N PRO A 247 15.30 14.85 1.11
CA PRO A 247 14.93 14.69 -0.30
C PRO A 247 15.40 13.36 -0.90
N ASP A 248 16.65 12.96 -0.62
CA ASP A 248 17.23 11.71 -1.11
C ASP A 248 16.55 10.48 -0.50
N GLY A 249 16.23 10.52 0.79
CA GLY A 249 15.53 9.43 1.48
C GLY A 249 14.11 9.22 0.96
N VAL A 250 13.37 10.32 0.73
CA VAL A 250 12.02 10.26 0.13
C VAL A 250 12.09 9.76 -1.31
N ALA A 251 13.05 10.24 -2.12
CA ALA A 251 13.25 9.77 -3.49
C ALA A 251 13.59 8.27 -3.53
N ALA A 252 14.46 7.80 -2.64
CA ALA A 252 14.84 6.40 -2.54
C ALA A 252 13.65 5.50 -2.16
N TRP A 253 12.77 5.95 -1.28
CA TRP A 253 11.52 5.26 -0.93
C TRP A 253 10.56 5.19 -2.12
N ILE A 254 10.32 6.31 -2.82
CA ILE A 254 9.45 6.32 -4.02
C ILE A 254 10.02 5.37 -5.09
N ALA A 255 11.34 5.37 -5.30
CA ALA A 255 12.00 4.45 -6.21
C ALA A 255 11.89 2.99 -5.74
N HIS A 256 11.91 2.71 -4.44
CA HIS A 256 11.65 1.38 -3.89
C HIS A 256 10.22 0.92 -4.21
N CYS A 257 9.21 1.74 -3.93
CA CYS A 257 7.81 1.46 -4.31
C CYS A 257 7.67 1.24 -5.82
N GLY A 258 8.35 2.05 -6.64
CA GLY A 258 8.33 1.90 -8.10
C GLY A 258 8.86 0.53 -8.55
N ARG A 259 10.02 0.12 -8.03
CA ARG A 259 10.56 -1.23 -8.28
C ARG A 259 9.63 -2.34 -7.81
N ALA A 260 8.97 -2.15 -6.67
CA ALA A 260 8.01 -3.13 -6.16
C ALA A 260 6.79 -3.30 -7.09
N VAL A 261 6.26 -2.20 -7.62
CA VAL A 261 5.18 -2.26 -8.62
C VAL A 261 5.66 -2.95 -9.91
N ASP A 262 6.86 -2.61 -10.40
CA ASP A 262 7.46 -3.25 -11.58
C ASP A 262 7.64 -4.77 -11.42
N LEU A 263 8.08 -5.22 -10.25
CA LEU A 263 8.21 -6.64 -9.94
C LEU A 263 6.83 -7.33 -9.84
N GLY A 264 5.85 -6.70 -9.20
CA GLY A 264 4.47 -7.19 -9.20
C GLY A 264 3.90 -7.31 -10.63
N ALA A 265 4.22 -6.35 -11.48
CA ALA A 265 3.92 -6.37 -12.91
C ALA A 265 4.57 -7.58 -13.62
N ARG A 266 5.84 -7.86 -13.35
CA ARG A 266 6.54 -9.03 -13.91
C ARG A 266 5.92 -10.35 -13.44
N GLU A 267 5.52 -10.45 -12.17
CA GLU A 267 4.83 -11.64 -11.65
C GLU A 267 3.51 -11.89 -12.40
N SER A 268 2.71 -10.86 -12.63
CA SER A 268 1.47 -11.01 -13.41
C SER A 268 1.70 -11.31 -14.90
N THR A 269 2.85 -10.91 -15.44
CA THR A 269 3.28 -11.37 -16.77
C THR A 269 3.53 -12.88 -16.77
N ALA A 270 4.21 -13.40 -15.74
CA ALA A 270 4.45 -14.84 -15.61
C ALA A 270 3.13 -15.63 -15.47
N VAL A 271 2.16 -15.10 -14.72
CA VAL A 271 0.79 -15.64 -14.64
C VAL A 271 0.12 -15.67 -16.02
N CYS A 272 0.19 -14.56 -16.76
CA CYS A 272 -0.34 -14.51 -18.12
C CYS A 272 0.27 -15.59 -19.03
N GLU A 273 1.59 -15.77 -18.97
CA GLU A 273 2.28 -16.79 -19.76
C GLU A 273 1.90 -18.22 -19.34
N ALA A 274 1.73 -18.48 -18.04
CA ALA A 274 1.25 -19.77 -17.53
C ALA A 274 -0.17 -20.08 -18.00
N LEU A 275 -1.08 -19.11 -17.92
CA LEU A 275 -2.44 -19.23 -18.45
C LEU A 275 -2.44 -19.48 -19.97
N GLN A 276 -1.53 -18.84 -20.70
CA GLN A 276 -1.40 -19.07 -22.15
C GLN A 276 -0.94 -20.49 -22.49
N ARG A 277 -0.11 -21.11 -21.64
CA ARG A 277 0.32 -22.50 -21.77
C ARG A 277 -0.72 -23.53 -21.27
N GLY A 278 -1.81 -23.07 -20.65
CA GLY A 278 -2.82 -23.94 -20.03
C GLY A 278 -2.38 -24.55 -18.70
N ALA A 279 -1.41 -23.94 -18.02
CA ALA A 279 -0.74 -24.48 -16.83
C ALA A 279 -1.06 -23.71 -15.53
N ALA A 280 -2.20 -23.02 -15.47
CA ALA A 280 -2.59 -22.19 -14.34
C ALA A 280 -3.99 -22.57 -13.86
#